data_AF-A0A2L2BR25-F1
#
_entry.id   AF-A0A2L2BR25-F1
#
_cell.length_a   1.000
_cell.length_b   1.000
_cell.length_c   1.000
_cell.angle_alpha   90.00
_cell.angle_beta   90.00
_cell.angle_gamma   90.00
#
_symmetry.space_group_name_H-M   'P 1'
#
loop_
_entity.id
_entity.type
_entity.pdbx_description
1 polymer ?
#
loop_
_entity_poly.entity_id
_entity_poly.type
_entity_poly.pdbx_seq_one_letter_code
_entity_poly.pdbx_strand_id
1 'polypeptide(L)'
;MQPTALTHSAKQSRLWVMTVLLIALWLNIVVLVPVIASLAVGAKWTVRAFGQATPARGIVMAQYLAILAASILFLVWPLEPGIITLLAIQIAYKVLSAFTVRVLTNPVVISNLLIAAIQTGLLVLHSMPA
;
A
#
# COMPACT_ATOMS: atom_id res chain seq x y z
N MET A 1 35.34 16.16 22.73
CA MET A 1 34.88 15.33 21.58
C MET A 1 33.39 15.60 21.38
N GLN A 2 32.99 15.95 20.15
CA GLN A 2 31.80 16.73 19.81
C GLN A 2 30.45 15.97 20.00
N PRO A 3 29.58 16.37 20.94
CA PRO A 3 28.23 15.80 21.10
C PRO A 3 27.23 16.25 20.02
N THR A 4 27.56 17.28 19.24
CA THR A 4 26.71 17.82 18.17
C THR A 4 26.66 16.94 16.92
N ALA A 5 27.75 16.27 16.54
CA ALA A 5 27.78 15.43 15.33
C ALA A 5 26.86 14.19 15.42
N LEU A 6 26.76 13.58 16.61
CA LEU A 6 25.95 12.37 16.84
C LEU A 6 24.44 12.65 16.82
N THR A 7 24.01 13.84 17.26
CA THR A 7 22.59 14.23 17.29
C THR A 7 22.05 14.56 15.90
N HIS A 8 22.87 15.11 15.01
CA HIS A 8 22.50 15.34 13.61
C HIS A 8 22.32 14.04 12.83
N SER A 9 23.19 13.05 13.04
CA SER A 9 23.10 11.74 12.37
C SER A 9 21.83 10.97 12.75
N ALA A 10 21.49 10.92 14.06
CA ALA A 10 20.29 10.23 14.54
C ALA A 10 18.97 10.89 14.09
N LYS A 11 18.95 12.22 13.95
CA LYS A 11 17.78 12.94 13.41
C LYS A 11 17.63 12.68 11.91
N GLN A 12 18.74 12.64 11.17
CA GLN A 12 18.75 12.39 9.73
C GLN A 12 18.29 10.97 9.39
N SER A 13 18.72 9.95 10.15
CA SER A 13 18.28 8.57 9.95
C SER A 13 16.77 8.42 10.21
N ARG A 14 16.26 9.02 11.29
CA ARG A 14 14.83 9.00 11.61
C ARG A 14 13.95 9.68 10.54
N LEU A 15 14.43 10.80 9.97
CA LEU A 15 13.74 11.48 8.87
C LEU A 15 13.69 10.62 7.60
N TRP A 16 14.79 9.94 7.28
CA TRP A 16 14.86 9.02 6.14
C TRP A 16 13.87 7.87 6.26
N VAL A 17 13.90 7.17 7.39
CA VAL A 17 13.02 6.05 7.74
C VAL A 17 11.55 6.44 7.57
N MET A 18 11.15 7.58 8.11
CA MET A 18 9.76 8.06 8.00
C MET A 18 9.40 8.43 6.56
N THR A 19 10.32 9.05 5.81
CA THR A 19 10.07 9.43 4.40
C THR A 19 9.73 8.22 3.54
N VAL A 20 10.45 7.10 3.71
CA VAL A 20 10.21 5.85 2.98
C VAL A 20 8.79 5.31 3.23
N LEU A 21 8.33 5.34 4.49
CA LEU A 21 6.98 4.90 4.84
C LEU A 21 5.89 5.83 4.29
N LEU A 22 6.13 7.15 4.29
CA LEU A 22 5.20 8.11 3.71
C LEU A 22 5.05 7.91 2.19
N ILE A 23 6.14 7.59 1.48
CA ILE A 23 6.10 7.25 0.05
C ILE A 23 5.19 6.03 -0.17
N ALA A 24 5.29 5.01 0.68
CA ALA A 24 4.44 3.82 0.59
C ALA A 24 2.95 4.13 0.82
N LEU A 25 2.63 5.06 1.73
CA LEU A 25 1.25 5.52 1.97
C LEU A 25 0.70 6.29 0.77
N TRP A 26 1.48 7.20 0.19
CA TRP A 26 1.09 7.94 -1.01
C TRP A 26 0.84 7.01 -2.20
N LEU A 27 1.67 5.98 -2.36
CA LEU A 27 1.45 4.95 -3.38
C LEU A 27 0.08 4.26 -3.22
N ASN A 28 -0.32 3.93 -1.99
CA ASN A 28 -1.67 3.38 -1.74
C ASN A 28 -2.75 4.34 -2.21
N ILE A 29 -2.66 5.62 -1.88
CA ILE A 29 -3.67 6.62 -2.24
C ILE A 29 -3.77 6.78 -3.75
N VAL A 30 -2.64 6.99 -4.43
CA VAL A 30 -2.58 7.20 -5.88
C VAL A 30 -3.15 6.02 -6.66
N VAL A 31 -2.97 4.79 -6.16
CA VAL A 31 -3.53 3.59 -6.81
C VAL A 31 -5.00 3.37 -6.41
N LEU A 32 -5.34 3.47 -5.13
CA LEU A 32 -6.65 3.07 -4.63
C LEU A 32 -7.75 4.05 -5.03
N VAL A 33 -7.49 5.36 -5.02
CA VAL A 33 -8.49 6.37 -5.40
C VAL A 33 -9.09 6.10 -6.79
N PRO A 34 -8.30 5.95 -7.87
CA PRO A 34 -8.86 5.68 -9.20
C PRO A 34 -9.52 4.30 -9.31
N VAL A 35 -9.01 3.28 -8.60
CA VAL A 35 -9.60 1.93 -8.59
C VAL A 35 -10.97 1.95 -7.91
N ILE A 36 -11.07 2.55 -6.72
CA ILE A 36 -12.32 2.67 -5.96
C ILE A 36 -13.33 3.49 -6.74
N ALA A 37 -12.92 4.65 -7.29
CA ALA A 37 -13.81 5.48 -8.11
C ALA A 37 -14.34 4.69 -9.32
N SER A 38 -13.47 3.94 -10.01
CA SER A 38 -13.86 3.13 -11.16
C SER A 38 -14.76 1.94 -10.80
N LEU A 39 -14.60 1.35 -9.61
CA LEU A 39 -15.48 0.30 -9.08
C LEU A 39 -16.85 0.86 -8.72
N ALA A 40 -16.90 2.05 -8.11
CA ALA A 40 -18.12 2.73 -7.71
C ALA A 40 -19.02 3.08 -8.90
N VAL A 41 -18.42 3.60 -9.98
CA VAL A 41 -19.16 3.96 -11.22
C VAL A 41 -19.38 2.77 -12.17
N GLY A 42 -18.85 1.59 -11.83
CA GLY A 42 -18.96 0.40 -12.68
C GLY A 42 -18.29 0.54 -14.05
N ALA A 43 -17.10 1.16 -14.10
CA ALA A 43 -16.37 1.39 -15.35
C ALA A 43 -16.16 0.10 -16.17
N LYS A 44 -16.18 0.20 -17.50
CA LYS A 44 -16.06 -0.97 -18.39
C LYS A 44 -14.81 -1.83 -18.11
N TRP A 45 -13.70 -1.18 -17.75
CA TRP A 45 -12.45 -1.88 -17.42
C TRP A 45 -12.56 -2.66 -16.10
N THR A 46 -13.27 -2.13 -15.09
CA THR A 46 -13.46 -2.82 -13.81
C THR A 46 -14.41 -4.00 -13.97
N VAL A 47 -15.42 -3.90 -14.82
CA VAL A 47 -16.29 -5.05 -15.15
C VAL A 47 -15.49 -6.18 -15.81
N ARG A 48 -14.56 -5.86 -16.72
CA ARG A 48 -13.69 -6.86 -17.35
C ARG A 48 -12.68 -7.48 -16.38
N ALA A 49 -12.19 -6.69 -15.43
CA ALA A 49 -11.10 -7.09 -14.54
C ALA A 49 -11.57 -7.72 -13.22
N PHE A 50 -12.64 -7.20 -12.62
CA PHE A 50 -13.21 -7.65 -11.33
C PHE A 50 -14.51 -8.43 -11.50
N GLY A 51 -15.11 -8.45 -12.70
CA GLY A 51 -16.42 -9.02 -12.94
C GLY A 51 -17.58 -8.06 -12.66
N GLN A 52 -18.80 -8.58 -12.79
CA GLN A 52 -20.05 -7.84 -12.61
C GLN A 52 -20.22 -7.33 -11.17
N ALA A 53 -21.16 -6.39 -10.99
CA ALA A 53 -21.53 -5.89 -9.67
C ALA A 53 -22.15 -7.03 -8.85
N THR A 54 -21.46 -7.43 -7.79
CA THR A 54 -21.90 -8.47 -6.86
C THR A 54 -21.60 -8.04 -5.43
N PRO A 55 -22.27 -8.65 -4.42
CA PRO A 55 -21.92 -8.42 -3.02
C PRO A 55 -20.43 -8.67 -2.72
N ALA A 56 -19.84 -9.70 -3.34
CA ALA A 56 -18.40 -10.00 -3.21
C ALA A 56 -17.52 -8.84 -3.74
N ARG A 57 -17.87 -8.24 -4.88
CA ARG A 57 -17.17 -7.05 -5.39
C ARG A 57 -17.32 -5.86 -4.46
N GLY A 58 -18.48 -5.71 -3.80
CA GLY A 58 -18.71 -4.72 -2.77
C GLY A 58 -17.79 -4.90 -1.54
N ILE A 59 -17.58 -6.14 -1.10
CA ILE A 59 -16.65 -6.46 0.00
C ILE A 59 -15.21 -6.07 -0.38
N VAL A 60 -14.78 -6.37 -1.60
CA VAL A 60 -13.44 -5.96 -2.09
C VAL A 60 -13.31 -4.44 -2.11
N MET A 61 -14.34 -3.72 -2.57
CA MET A 61 -14.35 -2.25 -2.54
C MET A 61 -14.29 -1.71 -1.10
N ALA A 62 -15.00 -2.31 -0.15
CA ALA A 62 -14.94 -1.94 1.26
C ALA A 62 -13.55 -2.16 1.86
N GLN A 63 -12.87 -3.26 1.50
CA GLN A 63 -11.47 -3.50 1.89
C GLN A 63 -10.54 -2.42 1.34
N TYR A 64 -10.69 -2.03 0.07
CA TYR A 64 -9.91 -0.95 -0.53
C TYR A 64 -10.16 0.40 0.13
N LEU A 65 -11.41 0.72 0.46
CA LEU A 65 -11.77 1.91 1.22
C LEU A 65 -11.14 1.93 2.61
N ALA A 66 -11.13 0.80 3.31
CA ALA A 66 -10.49 0.69 4.62
C ALA A 66 -8.98 0.95 4.55
N ILE A 67 -8.30 0.38 3.54
CA ILE A 67 -6.87 0.64 3.31
C ILE A 67 -6.62 2.11 2.97
N LEU A 68 -7.46 2.71 2.13
CA LEU A 68 -7.35 4.12 1.77
C LEU A 68 -7.53 5.02 3.00
N ALA A 69 -8.56 4.76 3.82
CA ALA A 69 -8.82 5.50 5.05
C ALA A 69 -7.66 5.37 6.06
N ALA A 70 -7.13 4.16 6.26
CA ALA A 70 -5.96 3.93 7.11
C ALA A 70 -4.71 4.65 6.57
N SER A 71 -4.53 4.69 5.25
CA SER A 71 -3.41 5.40 4.63
C SER A 71 -3.51 6.92 4.86
N ILE A 72 -4.70 7.51 4.72
CA ILE A 72 -4.96 8.93 5.01
C ILE A 72 -4.75 9.21 6.51
N LEU A 73 -5.26 8.35 7.39
CA LEU A 73 -5.08 8.47 8.84
C LEU A 73 -3.59 8.51 9.20
N PHE A 74 -2.79 7.59 8.68
CA PHE A 74 -1.36 7.53 8.99
C PHE A 74 -0.52 8.62 8.31
N LEU A 75 -1.03 9.32 7.28
CA LEU A 75 -0.40 10.54 6.78
C LEU A 75 -0.55 11.70 7.77
N VAL A 76 -1.70 11.81 8.44
CA VAL A 76 -1.97 12.87 9.43
C VAL A 76 -1.37 12.52 10.79
N TRP A 77 -1.41 11.24 11.17
CA TRP A 77 -0.85 10.72 12.41
C TRP A 77 0.12 9.56 12.14
N PRO A 78 1.40 9.86 11.84
CA PRO A 78 2.37 8.87 11.42
C PRO A 78 2.80 7.97 12.59
N LEU A 79 2.08 6.85 12.74
CA LEU A 79 2.42 5.78 13.67
C LEU A 79 3.16 4.68 12.92
N GLU A 80 4.49 4.68 13.02
CA GLU A 80 5.38 3.79 12.27
C GLU A 80 5.00 2.30 12.36
N PRO A 81 4.78 1.70 13.55
CA PRO A 81 4.34 0.30 13.64
C PRO A 81 3.01 0.04 12.91
N GLY A 82 2.07 0.99 12.98
CA GLY A 82 0.77 0.88 12.31
C GLY A 82 0.89 0.92 10.79
N ILE A 83 1.79 1.75 10.25
CA ILE A 83 2.08 1.80 8.82
C ILE A 83 2.71 0.48 8.35
N ILE A 84 3.70 -0.04 9.09
CA ILE A 84 4.34 -1.31 8.75
C ILE A 84 3.31 -2.46 8.73
N THR A 85 2.43 -2.53 9.73
CA THR A 85 1.34 -3.54 9.76
C THR A 85 0.39 -3.38 8.58
N LEU A 86 -0.02 -2.15 8.26
CA LEU A 86 -0.89 -1.89 7.11
C LEU A 86 -0.25 -2.33 5.79
N LEU A 87 1.05 -2.08 5.59
CA LEU A 87 1.78 -2.52 4.41
C LEU A 87 1.96 -4.04 4.37
N ALA A 88 2.29 -4.68 5.49
CA ALA A 88 2.47 -6.12 5.57
C ALA A 88 1.17 -6.88 5.20
N ILE A 89 0.03 -6.45 5.75
CA ILE A 89 -1.28 -7.03 5.41
C ILE A 89 -1.59 -6.85 3.92
N GLN A 90 -1.29 -5.68 3.35
CA GLN A 90 -1.52 -5.44 1.92
C GLN A 90 -0.64 -6.31 1.03
N ILE A 91 0.64 -6.46 1.36
CA ILE A 91 1.56 -7.33 0.62
C ILE A 91 1.04 -8.77 0.67
N ALA A 92 0.69 -9.27 1.86
CA ALA A 92 0.13 -10.61 2.02
C ALA A 92 -1.15 -10.80 1.20
N TYR A 93 -2.10 -9.88 1.29
CA TYR A 93 -3.32 -9.89 0.48
C TYR A 93 -3.03 -9.91 -1.02
N LYS A 94 -2.15 -9.04 -1.51
CA LYS A 94 -1.81 -8.92 -2.94
C LYS A 94 -1.16 -10.20 -3.46
N VAL A 95 -0.22 -10.79 -2.70
CA VAL A 95 0.40 -12.07 -3.04
C VAL A 95 -0.63 -13.21 -3.02
N LEU A 96 -1.44 -13.31 -1.96
CA LEU A 96 -2.49 -14.32 -1.86
C LEU A 96 -3.50 -14.20 -3.01
N SER A 97 -3.80 -12.99 -3.48
CA SER A 97 -4.71 -12.77 -4.59
C SER A 97 -4.30 -13.49 -5.88
N ALA A 98 -2.99 -13.68 -6.12
CA ALA A 98 -2.51 -14.43 -7.28
C ALA A 98 -2.91 -15.92 -7.23
N PHE A 99 -2.96 -16.51 -6.03
CA PHE A 99 -3.32 -17.90 -5.82
C PHE A 99 -4.82 -18.13 -5.68
N THR A 100 -5.56 -17.15 -5.15
CA THR A 100 -7.01 -17.28 -4.94
C THR A 100 -7.80 -16.94 -6.20
N VAL A 101 -7.37 -15.93 -6.97
CA VAL A 101 -7.99 -15.58 -8.26
C VAL A 101 -7.63 -16.60 -9.35
N ARG A 102 -6.45 -17.25 -9.26
CA ARG A 102 -5.96 -18.30 -10.18
C ARG A 102 -5.88 -17.87 -11.66
N VAL A 103 -5.91 -16.58 -11.94
CA VAL A 103 -5.78 -16.01 -13.28
C VAL A 103 -4.68 -14.96 -13.25
N LEU A 104 -3.44 -15.38 -13.52
CA LEU A 104 -2.27 -14.49 -13.49
C LEU A 104 -2.27 -13.45 -14.62
N THR A 105 -3.06 -13.66 -15.67
CA THR A 105 -3.26 -12.70 -16.75
C THR A 105 -4.25 -11.59 -16.39
N ASN A 106 -4.89 -11.66 -15.23
CA ASN A 106 -5.81 -10.63 -14.78
C ASN A 106 -5.01 -9.34 -14.47
N PRO A 107 -5.39 -8.18 -15.07
CA PRO A 107 -4.63 -6.94 -14.89
C PRO A 107 -4.53 -6.50 -13.42
N VAL A 108 -5.55 -6.79 -12.60
CA VAL A 108 -5.55 -6.47 -11.16
C VAL A 108 -4.53 -7.32 -10.41
N VAL A 109 -4.43 -8.61 -10.73
CA VAL A 109 -3.46 -9.52 -10.09
C VAL A 109 -2.04 -9.07 -10.45
N ILE A 110 -1.80 -8.72 -11.71
CA ILE A 110 -0.49 -8.21 -12.15
C ILE A 110 -0.15 -6.91 -11.40
N SER A 111 -1.06 -5.93 -11.36
CA SER A 111 -0.84 -4.70 -10.61
C SER A 111 -0.61 -4.94 -9.12
N ASN A 112 -1.37 -5.85 -8.50
CA ASN A 112 -1.22 -6.24 -7.11
C ASN A 112 0.19 -6.79 -6.83
N LEU A 113 0.70 -7.69 -7.68
CA LEU A 113 2.04 -8.26 -7.53
C LEU A 113 3.15 -7.20 -7.70
N LEU A 114 3.02 -6.32 -8.69
CA LEU A 114 3.98 -5.22 -8.90
C LEU A 114 4.02 -4.28 -7.69
N ILE A 115 2.86 -3.88 -7.18
CA ILE A 115 2.79 -2.99 -6.02
C ILE A 115 3.30 -3.71 -4.77
N ALA A 116 3.00 -5.00 -4.60
CA ALA A 116 3.53 -5.79 -3.48
C ALA A 116 5.06 -5.84 -3.52
N ALA A 117 5.67 -6.02 -4.69
CA ALA A 117 7.11 -5.98 -4.86
C ALA A 117 7.70 -4.61 -4.48
N ILE A 118 7.09 -3.51 -4.95
CA ILE A 118 7.50 -2.14 -4.60
C ILE A 118 7.40 -1.91 -3.08
N GLN A 119 6.27 -2.26 -2.45
CA GLN A 119 6.06 -2.08 -1.02
C GLN A 119 7.01 -2.93 -0.18
N THR A 120 7.32 -4.14 -0.63
CA THR A 120 8.34 -4.99 0.00
C THR A 120 9.71 -4.32 -0.08
N GLY A 121 10.08 -3.78 -1.25
CA GLY A 121 11.31 -3.02 -1.42
C GLY A 121 11.40 -1.80 -0.50
N LEU A 122 10.31 -1.05 -0.35
CA LEU A 122 10.23 0.08 0.57
C LEU A 122 10.39 -0.36 2.04
N LEU A 123 9.78 -1.46 2.47
CA LEU A 123 9.97 -1.99 3.82
C LEU A 123 11.39 -2.49 4.07
N VAL A 124 12.01 -3.13 3.08
CA VAL A 124 13.41 -3.56 3.17
C VAL A 124 14.33 -2.35 3.27
N LEU A 125 14.12 -1.31 2.45
CA LEU A 125 14.88 -0.07 2.49
C LEU A 125 14.74 0.65 3.83
N HIS A 126 13.53 0.66 4.40
CA HIS A 126 13.28 1.17 5.75
C HIS A 126 14.06 0.41 6.83
N SER A 127 14.28 -0.90 6.63
CA SER A 127 14.97 -1.77 7.59
C SER A 127 16.51 -1.77 7.45
N MET A 128 17.07 -1.13 6.42
CA MET A 128 18.51 -1.07 6.21
C MET A 128 19.16 -0.08 7.19
N PRO A 129 20.32 -0.41 7.78
CA PRO A 129 21.08 0.55 8.59
C PRO A 129 21.53 1.73 7.71
N ALA A 130 21.27 2.94 8.18
CA ALA A 130 21.68 4.20 7.55
C ALA A 130 23.19 4.45 7.68
#